data_AF-A0A2E1TQL8-F1
#
_entry.id   AF-A0A2E1TQL8-F1
#
_cell.length_a   1.000
_cell.length_b   1.000
_cell.length_c   1.000
_cell.angle_alpha   90.00
_cell.angle_beta   90.00
_cell.angle_gamma   90.00
#
_symmetry.space_group_name_H-M   'P 1'
#
loop_
_entity.id
_entity.type
_entity.pdbx_description
1 polymer ?
#
loop_
_entity_poly.entity_id
_entity_poly.type
_entity_poly.pdbx_seq_one_letter_code
_entity_poly.pdbx_strand_id
1 'polypeptide(L)'
;MCISNSSADDLVEMIGLRICDDHKSPVLKFYLTMGYMMPKTSPIKDPFHFHPELRQLIKPFRDSFYRSITTEKIRAQIENSGQELQIDFYEDDVRERLRSEALSQHTGDLYVFGYASLMWDPAIDFSEVRRAFAPNHQRRFILVDDKGGRGTSEKPGLMAALDQGQGCEGLAFKITSEKVDKETEILFRRELIAPGYLAVFVPIEIDGTSQVALTFVADHEQPHIRQDITRLEQIRFAATGTGILGTSLEYLESTVVQLSEIGIIDPDASELLAAARNYSSPQKAIP
;
A
#
# COMPACT_ATOMS: atom_id res chain seq x y z
N MET A 1 32.91 21.94 9.34
CA MET A 1 32.81 22.07 10.81
C MET A 1 32.16 23.41 11.10
N CYS A 2 31.22 23.41 12.06
CA CYS A 2 30.39 24.52 12.55
C CYS A 2 29.04 24.77 11.84
N ILE A 3 28.02 24.31 12.56
CA ILE A 3 26.59 24.57 12.47
C ILE A 3 26.31 25.95 13.06
N SER A 4 25.35 26.72 12.53
CA SER A 4 24.50 27.58 13.38
C SER A 4 23.23 28.03 12.65
N ASN A 5 22.10 27.55 13.19
CA ASN A 5 20.77 28.16 13.30
C ASN A 5 20.52 29.48 12.58
N SER A 6 19.45 29.52 11.78
CA SER A 6 18.53 30.66 11.84
C SER A 6 17.08 30.16 11.84
N SER A 7 16.42 30.51 12.92
CA SER A 7 15.00 30.35 13.21
C SER A 7 14.24 31.58 12.70
N ALA A 8 13.03 31.34 12.20
CA ALA A 8 11.84 32.15 12.49
C ALA A 8 11.69 33.57 11.91
N ASP A 9 12.36 33.96 10.82
CA ASP A 9 12.19 35.31 10.24
C ASP A 9 11.62 35.37 8.80
N ASP A 10 11.23 34.26 8.17
CA ASP A 10 10.71 34.27 6.78
C ASP A 10 9.16 34.22 6.66
N LEU A 11 8.41 34.57 7.70
CA LEU A 11 6.92 34.60 7.66
C LEU A 11 6.30 35.95 7.99
N VAL A 12 7.03 37.06 7.82
CA VAL A 12 6.51 38.42 8.08
C VAL A 12 6.09 39.16 6.79
N GLU A 13 6.25 38.57 5.61
CA GLU A 13 5.90 39.24 4.34
C GLU A 13 4.45 39.01 3.84
N MET A 14 3.53 38.47 4.65
CA MET A 14 2.16 38.16 4.19
C MET A 14 1.02 38.86 4.95
N ILE A 15 1.31 39.88 5.75
CA ILE A 15 0.28 40.72 6.36
C ILE A 15 0.75 42.17 6.32
N GLY A 16 0.28 42.93 5.32
CA GLY A 16 0.70 44.31 5.04
C GLY A 16 0.37 45.30 6.16
N LEU A 17 1.14 45.27 7.24
CA LEU A 17 1.09 46.23 8.35
C LEU A 17 2.45 46.89 8.49
N ARG A 18 2.53 48.14 8.03
CA ARG A 18 3.65 49.04 8.36
C ARG A 18 3.71 49.20 9.87
N ILE A 19 4.82 48.81 10.48
CA ILE A 19 5.13 49.17 11.86
C ILE A 19 5.63 50.62 11.84
N CYS A 20 4.80 51.55 12.31
CA CYS A 20 5.29 52.83 12.81
C CYS A 20 5.65 52.65 14.28
N ASP A 21 6.89 52.99 14.63
CA ASP A 21 7.36 53.14 16.00
C ASP A 21 6.45 54.11 16.76
N ASP A 22 5.69 53.60 17.73
CA ASP A 22 5.49 54.37 18.96
C ASP A 22 5.07 53.46 20.12
N HIS A 23 5.85 53.52 21.20
CA HIS A 23 5.57 52.86 22.46
C HIS A 23 4.35 53.50 23.12
N LYS A 24 3.16 52.87 23.00
CA LYS A 24 2.06 52.82 24.01
C LYS A 24 0.77 52.34 23.33
N SER A 25 0.52 51.03 23.31
CA SER A 25 -0.81 50.50 23.01
C SER A 25 -1.28 49.56 24.13
N PRO A 26 -2.47 49.77 24.75
CA PRO A 26 -2.98 48.95 25.85
C PRO A 26 -3.33 47.50 25.44
N VAL A 27 -3.35 47.21 24.15
CA VAL A 27 -3.83 45.93 23.59
C VAL A 27 -2.89 44.77 23.93
N LEU A 28 -1.59 45.03 24.08
CA LEU A 28 -0.60 44.00 24.41
C LEU A 28 -0.71 43.47 25.85
N LYS A 29 -1.36 44.23 26.75
CA LYS A 29 -1.55 43.83 28.14
C LYS A 29 -2.73 42.87 28.34
N PHE A 30 -3.64 42.80 27.36
CA PHE A 30 -4.80 41.89 27.41
C PHE A 30 -4.41 40.44 27.06
N TYR A 31 -3.43 40.25 26.18
CA TYR A 31 -2.95 38.93 25.78
C TYR A 31 -2.08 38.22 26.83
N LEU A 32 -1.52 38.96 27.80
CA LEU A 32 -0.67 38.39 28.85
C LEU A 32 -1.46 37.84 30.06
N THR A 33 -2.79 38.01 30.12
CA THR A 33 -3.62 37.58 31.28
C THR A 33 -4.55 36.39 30.97
N MET A 34 -4.74 36.02 29.71
CA MET A 34 -5.37 34.75 29.33
C MET A 34 -4.28 33.75 28.98
N GLY A 35 -4.06 32.79 29.87
CA GLY A 35 -3.19 31.64 29.60
C GLY A 35 -3.66 30.89 28.36
N TYR A 36 -3.11 31.25 27.20
CA TYR A 36 -3.18 30.46 25.99
C TYR A 36 -2.43 29.16 26.28
N MET A 37 -3.16 28.12 26.68
CA MET A 37 -2.70 26.75 26.52
C MET A 37 -2.41 26.57 25.04
N MET A 38 -1.14 26.63 24.67
CA MET A 38 -0.65 26.01 23.45
C MET A 38 -1.21 24.58 23.43
N PRO A 39 -1.82 24.10 22.33
CA PRO A 39 -2.21 22.72 22.26
C PRO A 39 -0.97 21.89 22.55
N LYS A 40 -1.03 21.04 23.58
CA LYS A 40 0.03 20.07 23.86
C LYS A 40 0.18 19.26 22.57
N THR A 41 1.25 19.49 21.83
CA THR A 41 1.67 18.58 20.77
C THR A 41 1.87 17.24 21.46
N SER A 42 0.96 16.30 21.24
CA SER A 42 1.17 14.91 21.65
C SER A 42 2.56 14.51 21.18
N PRO A 43 3.41 13.93 22.03
CA PRO A 43 4.74 13.51 21.61
C PRO A 43 4.58 12.62 20.38
N ILE A 44 5.37 12.91 19.32
CA ILE A 44 5.36 12.12 18.09
C ILE A 44 5.61 10.68 18.52
N LYS A 45 4.54 9.88 18.51
CA LYS A 45 4.60 8.48 18.93
C LYS A 45 5.34 7.77 17.82
N ASP A 46 6.43 7.10 18.19
CA ASP A 46 7.17 6.27 17.27
C ASP A 46 6.21 5.27 16.61
N PRO A 47 6.01 5.27 15.27
CA PRO A 47 5.02 4.43 14.63
C PRO A 47 5.29 2.92 14.82
N PHE A 48 6.52 2.53 15.18
CA PHE A 48 6.91 1.15 15.42
C PHE A 48 6.94 0.74 16.90
N HIS A 49 6.46 1.57 17.83
CA HIS A 49 6.59 1.27 19.27
C HIS A 49 5.97 -0.07 19.71
N PHE A 50 4.94 -0.57 19.03
CA PHE A 50 4.37 -1.91 19.28
C PHE A 50 5.18 -3.05 18.66
N HIS A 51 5.83 -2.79 17.53
CA HIS A 51 6.61 -3.77 16.76
C HIS A 51 7.93 -3.17 16.27
N PRO A 52 8.91 -2.92 17.17
CA PRO A 52 10.18 -2.32 16.79
C PRO A 52 10.97 -3.14 15.75
N GLU A 53 10.76 -4.46 15.73
CA GLU A 53 11.39 -5.39 14.79
C GLU A 53 11.00 -5.12 13.33
N LEU A 54 9.82 -4.55 13.09
CA LEU A 54 9.34 -4.27 11.73
C LEU A 54 10.03 -3.05 11.10
N ARG A 55 10.72 -2.21 11.87
CA ARG A 55 11.30 -0.94 11.37
C ARG A 55 12.22 -1.13 10.17
N GLN A 56 13.05 -2.16 10.18
CA GLN A 56 14.03 -2.42 9.12
C GLN A 56 13.42 -3.17 7.93
N LEU A 57 12.21 -3.72 8.11
CA LEU A 57 11.50 -4.53 7.12
C LEU A 57 10.49 -3.72 6.32
N ILE A 58 10.05 -2.57 6.85
CA ILE A 58 9.09 -1.68 6.22
C ILE A 58 9.82 -0.49 5.61
N LYS A 59 9.74 -0.36 4.28
CA LYS A 59 10.35 0.73 3.53
C LYS A 59 9.80 2.08 4.00
N PRO A 60 10.66 3.06 4.32
CA PRO A 60 10.22 4.42 4.60
C PRO A 60 9.43 5.00 3.42
N PHE A 61 8.28 5.63 3.70
CA PHE A 61 7.38 6.10 2.65
C PHE A 61 8.03 7.09 1.67
N ARG A 62 9.02 7.87 2.14
CA ARG A 62 9.74 8.86 1.33
C ARG A 62 10.61 8.22 0.24
N ASP A 63 11.00 6.97 0.45
CA ASP A 63 11.88 6.21 -0.44
C ASP A 63 11.08 5.28 -1.37
N SER A 64 9.75 5.23 -1.19
CA SER A 64 8.88 4.37 -1.99
C SER A 64 8.62 4.97 -3.38
N PHE A 65 8.95 4.21 -4.41
CA PHE A 65 8.57 4.51 -5.79
C PHE A 65 7.06 4.74 -5.92
N TYR A 66 6.26 3.92 -5.24
CA TYR A 66 4.80 3.96 -5.29
C TYR A 66 4.21 5.26 -4.74
N ARG A 67 4.94 5.99 -3.89
CA ARG A 67 4.46 7.27 -3.34
C ARG A 67 4.27 8.34 -4.43
N SER A 68 5.05 8.26 -5.49
CA SER A 68 5.03 9.22 -6.59
C SER A 68 4.57 8.62 -7.91
N ILE A 69 3.93 7.44 -7.87
CA ILE A 69 3.53 6.72 -9.07
C ILE A 69 2.41 7.46 -9.80
N THR A 70 2.54 7.54 -11.11
CA THR A 70 1.52 8.09 -12.00
C THR A 70 1.40 7.18 -13.22
N THR A 71 0.28 7.25 -13.94
CA THR A 71 0.10 6.47 -15.16
C THR A 71 1.12 6.87 -16.22
N GLU A 72 1.52 8.14 -16.30
CA GLU A 72 2.57 8.59 -17.24
C GLU A 72 3.92 7.96 -16.93
N LYS A 73 4.31 7.87 -15.64
CA LYS A 73 5.56 7.21 -15.26
C LYS A 73 5.57 5.74 -15.64
N ILE A 74 4.44 5.05 -15.48
CA ILE A 74 4.32 3.66 -15.90
C ILE A 74 4.36 3.56 -17.42
N ARG A 75 3.58 4.36 -18.15
CA ARG A 75 3.59 4.38 -19.62
C ARG A 75 4.99 4.63 -20.17
N ALA A 76 5.73 5.59 -19.62
CA ALA A 76 7.12 5.85 -20.00
C ALA A 76 8.04 4.64 -19.71
N GLN A 77 7.84 3.93 -18.60
CA GLN A 77 8.60 2.72 -18.30
C GLN A 77 8.29 1.58 -19.28
N ILE A 78 7.02 1.42 -19.66
CA ILE A 78 6.56 0.47 -20.67
C ILE A 78 7.21 0.79 -22.02
N GLU A 79 7.09 2.04 -22.49
CA GLU A 79 7.69 2.51 -23.75
C GLU A 79 9.20 2.26 -23.79
N ASN A 80 9.91 2.57 -22.69
CA ASN A 80 11.36 2.37 -22.59
C ASN A 80 11.78 0.89 -22.61
N SER A 81 10.88 -0.04 -22.28
CA SER A 81 11.17 -1.47 -22.36
C SER A 81 11.11 -2.06 -23.77
N GLY A 82 10.51 -1.32 -24.72
CA GLY A 82 10.24 -1.80 -26.07
C GLY A 82 9.18 -2.90 -26.16
N GLN A 83 8.46 -3.18 -25.06
CA GLN A 83 7.34 -4.13 -25.04
C GLN A 83 6.01 -3.40 -25.16
N GLU A 84 5.11 -3.92 -25.99
CA GLU A 84 3.73 -3.43 -26.09
C GLU A 84 2.90 -4.11 -25.00
N LEU A 85 2.49 -3.34 -23.99
CA LEU A 85 1.65 -3.81 -22.88
C LEU A 85 0.24 -3.23 -23.03
N GLN A 86 -0.76 -4.10 -23.01
CA GLN A 86 -2.16 -3.71 -23.04
C GLN A 86 -2.70 -3.65 -21.61
N ILE A 87 -2.42 -2.54 -20.93
CA ILE A 87 -2.94 -2.28 -19.58
C ILE A 87 -3.96 -1.15 -19.66
N ASP A 88 -5.19 -1.47 -19.30
CA ASP A 88 -6.27 -0.50 -19.17
C ASP A 88 -6.14 0.21 -17.82
N PHE A 89 -5.32 1.25 -17.80
CA PHE A 89 -5.14 2.06 -16.59
C PHE A 89 -6.43 2.82 -16.25
N TYR A 90 -6.75 2.90 -14.95
CA TYR A 90 -7.72 3.88 -14.49
C TYR A 90 -7.12 5.28 -14.54
N GLU A 91 -7.86 6.20 -15.15
CA GLU A 91 -7.56 7.62 -15.15
C GLU A 91 -7.63 8.20 -13.72
N ASP A 92 -6.92 9.30 -13.47
CA ASP A 92 -6.79 9.93 -12.15
C ASP A 92 -8.14 10.29 -11.52
N ASP A 93 -9.07 10.80 -12.34
CA ASP A 93 -10.43 11.16 -11.91
C ASP A 93 -11.27 9.93 -11.53
N VAL A 94 -11.09 8.81 -12.22
CA VAL A 94 -11.73 7.53 -11.88
C VAL A 94 -11.23 7.07 -10.51
N ARG A 95 -9.91 7.09 -10.28
CA ARG A 95 -9.29 6.66 -9.02
C ARG A 95 -9.71 7.56 -7.86
N GLU A 96 -9.79 8.86 -8.08
CA GLU A 96 -10.27 9.83 -7.08
C GLU A 96 -11.74 9.64 -6.75
N ARG A 97 -12.60 9.38 -7.74
CA ARG A 97 -14.01 9.05 -7.49
C ARG A 97 -14.15 7.79 -6.65
N LEU A 98 -13.44 6.71 -7.01
CA LEU A 98 -13.46 5.45 -6.25
C LEU A 98 -12.97 5.66 -4.81
N ARG A 99 -11.96 6.51 -4.60
CA ARG A 99 -11.48 6.91 -3.27
C ARG A 99 -12.54 7.66 -2.48
N SER A 100 -13.14 8.68 -3.08
CA SER A 100 -14.18 9.49 -2.46
C SER A 100 -15.40 8.65 -2.08
N GLU A 101 -15.83 7.75 -2.96
CA GLU A 101 -16.93 6.81 -2.70
C GLU A 101 -16.62 5.86 -1.54
N ALA A 102 -15.44 5.21 -1.58
CA ALA A 102 -15.01 4.29 -0.53
C ALA A 102 -14.94 4.98 0.84
N LEU A 103 -14.44 6.22 0.91
CA LEU A 103 -14.26 6.98 2.15
C LEU A 103 -15.49 7.81 2.55
N SER A 104 -16.58 7.79 1.78
CA SER A 104 -17.73 8.71 1.95
C SER A 104 -18.36 8.70 3.34
N GLN A 105 -18.29 7.57 4.06
CA GLN A 105 -18.81 7.41 5.43
C GLN A 105 -17.71 7.34 6.49
N HIS A 106 -16.43 7.44 6.09
CA HIS A 106 -15.31 7.35 7.01
C HIS A 106 -15.01 8.71 7.66
N THR A 107 -14.73 8.68 8.97
CA THR A 107 -14.29 9.86 9.72
C THR A 107 -13.24 9.45 10.75
N GLY A 108 -12.34 10.37 11.09
CA GLY A 108 -11.30 10.15 12.10
C GLY A 108 -10.07 9.44 11.55
N ASP A 109 -9.38 8.70 12.43
CA ASP A 109 -8.19 7.94 12.06
C ASP A 109 -8.57 6.70 11.24
N LEU A 110 -7.71 6.33 10.29
CA LEU A 110 -7.92 5.21 9.38
C LEU A 110 -6.92 4.08 9.64
N TYR A 111 -7.39 2.85 9.75
CA TYR A 111 -6.53 1.68 9.56
C TYR A 111 -6.54 1.24 8.10
N VAL A 112 -5.36 0.93 7.56
CA VAL A 112 -5.18 0.26 6.28
C VAL A 112 -4.61 -1.12 6.54
N PHE A 113 -5.31 -2.17 6.11
CA PHE A 113 -4.85 -3.55 6.23
C PHE A 113 -4.08 -3.97 4.97
N GLY A 114 -2.80 -4.27 5.15
CA GLY A 114 -1.92 -4.83 4.13
C GLY A 114 -1.76 -6.34 4.32
N TYR A 115 -1.90 -7.08 3.22
CA TYR A 115 -1.76 -8.54 3.19
C TYR A 115 -0.65 -9.01 2.23
N ALA A 116 0.00 -8.13 1.49
CA ALA A 116 1.09 -8.47 0.57
C ALA A 116 2.06 -7.29 0.47
N SER A 117 2.26 -6.74 -0.73
CA SER A 117 3.23 -5.65 -1.01
C SER A 117 3.13 -4.46 -0.07
N LEU A 118 1.92 -4.13 0.38
CA LEU A 118 1.66 -3.06 1.34
C LEU A 118 2.34 -3.27 2.70
N MET A 119 2.66 -4.50 3.09
CA MET A 119 3.27 -4.76 4.41
C MET A 119 4.72 -4.27 4.49
N TRP A 120 5.51 -4.44 3.44
CA TRP A 120 6.95 -4.09 3.42
C TRP A 120 7.24 -2.83 2.60
N ASP A 121 6.32 -2.38 1.76
CA ASP A 121 6.41 -1.10 1.09
C ASP A 121 4.99 -0.50 1.07
N PRO A 122 4.54 0.20 2.12
CA PRO A 122 3.16 0.74 2.19
C PRO A 122 2.99 2.05 1.41
N ALA A 123 4.08 2.78 1.14
CA ALA A 123 4.10 4.12 0.52
C ALA A 123 3.33 5.24 1.27
N ILE A 124 2.73 4.94 2.43
CA ILE A 124 1.95 5.86 3.26
C ILE A 124 2.71 6.29 4.52
N ASP A 125 2.45 7.53 4.96
CA ASP A 125 2.90 8.07 6.23
C ASP A 125 1.92 7.66 7.35
N PHE A 126 2.31 6.68 8.16
CA PHE A 126 1.50 6.11 9.24
C PHE A 126 2.04 6.47 10.63
N SER A 127 1.13 6.60 11.60
CA SER A 127 1.42 6.90 13.01
C SER A 127 1.57 5.67 13.89
N GLU A 128 1.15 4.50 13.40
CA GLU A 128 1.20 3.23 14.14
C GLU A 128 1.16 2.06 13.17
N VAL A 129 1.97 1.01 13.40
CA VAL A 129 1.82 -0.30 12.75
C VAL A 129 1.49 -1.36 13.78
N ARG A 130 0.55 -2.25 13.44
CA ARG A 130 0.10 -3.37 14.26
C ARG A 130 0.09 -4.66 13.45
N ARG A 131 0.41 -5.78 14.10
CA ARG A 131 0.01 -7.09 13.58
C ARG A 131 -1.51 -7.20 13.62
N ALA A 132 -2.09 -7.71 12.54
CA ALA A 132 -3.53 -7.80 12.39
C ALA A 132 -3.93 -9.11 11.73
N PHE A 133 -5.14 -9.57 12.05
CA PHE A 133 -5.78 -10.72 11.42
C PHE A 133 -7.10 -10.30 10.79
N ALA A 134 -7.29 -10.57 9.50
CA ALA A 134 -8.56 -10.34 8.81
C ALA A 134 -9.35 -11.65 8.75
N PRO A 135 -10.37 -11.85 9.62
CA PRO A 135 -11.23 -13.01 9.53
C PRO A 135 -12.02 -13.00 8.22
N ASN A 136 -12.43 -14.18 7.75
CA ASN A 136 -13.19 -14.39 6.51
C ASN A 136 -12.47 -13.99 5.21
N HIS A 137 -11.20 -13.60 5.29
CA HIS A 137 -10.38 -13.24 4.14
C HIS A 137 -9.18 -14.18 4.04
N GLN A 138 -8.60 -14.37 2.87
CA GLN A 138 -7.43 -15.21 2.65
C GLN A 138 -6.59 -14.63 1.53
N ARG A 139 -5.28 -14.62 1.72
CA ARG A 139 -4.31 -14.37 0.64
C ARG A 139 -4.38 -15.53 -0.33
N ARG A 140 -4.78 -15.28 -1.58
CA ARG A 140 -4.90 -16.32 -2.62
C ARG A 140 -4.17 -15.90 -3.87
N PHE A 141 -3.47 -16.83 -4.50
CA PHE A 141 -2.80 -16.61 -5.78
C PHE A 141 -3.78 -16.84 -6.94
N ILE A 142 -4.65 -15.85 -7.19
CA ILE A 142 -5.75 -15.90 -8.17
C ILE A 142 -5.73 -14.75 -9.18
N LEU A 143 -4.85 -13.77 -8.99
CA LEU A 143 -4.65 -12.69 -9.94
C LEU A 143 -3.72 -13.20 -11.06
N VAL A 144 -4.28 -13.43 -12.24
CA VAL A 144 -3.52 -13.86 -13.42
C VAL A 144 -3.08 -12.64 -14.21
N ASP A 145 -1.77 -12.49 -14.41
CA ASP A 145 -1.23 -11.40 -15.22
C ASP A 145 -0.89 -11.90 -16.62
N ASP A 146 -1.74 -11.58 -17.58
CA ASP A 146 -1.55 -11.88 -19.01
C ASP A 146 -1.27 -10.61 -19.84
N LYS A 147 -1.07 -9.46 -19.17
CA LYS A 147 -0.90 -8.14 -19.80
C LYS A 147 0.53 -7.65 -19.84
N GLY A 148 1.48 -8.48 -19.41
CA GLY A 148 2.92 -8.33 -19.56
C GLY A 148 3.64 -7.72 -18.35
N GLY A 149 2.96 -7.55 -17.20
CA GLY A 149 3.61 -7.14 -15.96
C GLY A 149 4.56 -8.23 -15.44
N ARG A 150 4.02 -9.37 -15.03
CA ARG A 150 4.73 -10.58 -14.57
C ARG A 150 4.45 -11.81 -15.42
N GLY A 151 3.67 -11.65 -16.49
CA GLY A 151 3.42 -12.68 -17.49
C GLY A 151 2.73 -12.11 -18.71
N THR A 152 2.77 -12.83 -19.82
CA THR A 152 2.15 -12.43 -21.10
C THR A 152 0.95 -13.31 -21.41
N SER A 153 0.22 -13.00 -22.48
CA SER A 153 -0.88 -13.85 -22.95
C SER A 153 -0.45 -15.30 -23.23
N GLU A 154 0.79 -15.50 -23.71
CA GLU A 154 1.37 -16.81 -24.01
C GLU A 154 1.93 -17.50 -22.76
N LYS A 155 2.45 -16.72 -21.80
CA LYS A 155 3.00 -17.20 -20.53
C LYS A 155 2.44 -16.38 -19.36
N PRO A 156 1.19 -16.64 -18.95
CA PRO A 156 0.56 -15.85 -17.89
C PRO A 156 1.30 -15.99 -16.57
N GLY A 157 1.36 -14.90 -15.83
CA GLY A 157 1.91 -14.79 -14.50
C GLY A 157 0.82 -14.97 -13.44
N LEU A 158 1.25 -15.11 -12.19
CA LEU A 158 0.37 -15.32 -11.06
C LEU A 158 0.78 -14.45 -9.88
N MET A 159 -0.19 -13.72 -9.36
CA MET A 159 -0.02 -12.79 -8.25
C MET A 159 -1.04 -13.04 -7.16
N ALA A 160 -0.76 -12.53 -5.96
CA ALA A 160 -1.66 -12.65 -4.82
C ALA A 160 -2.75 -11.57 -4.88
N ALA A 161 -3.95 -11.94 -4.44
CA ALA A 161 -5.06 -11.06 -4.12
C ALA A 161 -5.67 -11.49 -2.77
N LEU A 162 -6.36 -10.58 -2.09
CA LEU A 162 -7.14 -10.91 -0.89
C LEU A 162 -8.56 -11.29 -1.31
N ASP A 163 -8.98 -12.49 -0.97
CA ASP A 163 -10.27 -13.04 -1.37
C ASP A 163 -10.97 -13.67 -0.15
N GLN A 164 -12.19 -14.16 -0.30
CA GLN A 164 -12.91 -14.86 0.76
C GLN A 164 -12.16 -16.14 1.18
N GLY A 165 -12.07 -16.39 2.49
CA GLY A 165 -11.41 -17.59 3.02
C GLY A 165 -11.42 -17.65 4.54
N GLN A 166 -10.52 -18.43 5.13
CA GLN A 166 -10.60 -18.75 6.57
C GLN A 166 -9.98 -17.68 7.50
N GLY A 167 -9.10 -16.84 6.96
CA GLY A 167 -8.34 -15.88 7.76
C GLY A 167 -7.04 -15.47 7.06
N CYS A 168 -6.67 -14.20 7.22
CA CYS A 168 -5.44 -13.67 6.65
C CYS A 168 -4.67 -12.88 7.71
N GLU A 169 -3.46 -13.33 8.03
CA GLU A 169 -2.51 -12.51 8.78
C GLU A 169 -1.92 -11.40 7.89
N GLY A 170 -1.76 -10.23 8.48
CA GLY A 170 -1.18 -9.07 7.83
C GLY A 170 -0.75 -7.99 8.81
N LEU A 171 -0.54 -6.78 8.28
CA LEU A 171 -0.23 -5.59 9.07
C LEU A 171 -1.33 -4.55 8.90
N ALA A 172 -1.68 -3.87 10.00
CA ALA A 172 -2.56 -2.71 10.00
C ALA A 172 -1.74 -1.44 10.24
N PHE A 173 -1.85 -0.49 9.31
CA PHE A 173 -1.21 0.82 9.38
C PHE A 173 -2.23 1.87 9.75
N LYS A 174 -1.99 2.60 10.84
CA LYS A 174 -2.85 3.69 11.27
C LYS A 174 -2.41 5.00 10.63
N ILE A 175 -3.31 5.66 9.92
CA ILE A 175 -3.16 7.02 9.38
C ILE A 175 -3.98 7.95 10.28
N THR A 176 -3.38 9.05 10.73
CA THR A 176 -4.08 10.05 11.53
C THR A 176 -5.06 10.84 10.67
N SER A 177 -6.18 11.25 11.28
CA SER A 177 -7.30 11.92 10.57
C SER A 177 -6.87 13.06 9.65
N GLU A 178 -5.89 13.86 10.04
CA GLU A 178 -5.37 15.00 9.28
C GLU A 178 -4.56 14.60 8.04
N LYS A 179 -4.13 13.34 7.94
CA LYS A 179 -3.38 12.79 6.82
C LYS A 179 -4.20 11.86 5.92
N VAL A 180 -5.40 11.44 6.36
CA VAL A 180 -6.22 10.44 5.64
C VAL A 180 -6.42 10.82 4.19
N ASP A 181 -6.78 12.07 3.90
CA ASP A 181 -7.06 12.51 2.53
C ASP A 181 -5.83 12.30 1.60
N LYS A 182 -4.69 12.88 1.97
CA LYS A 182 -3.44 12.78 1.22
C LYS A 182 -2.92 11.34 1.08
N GLU A 183 -2.90 10.59 2.18
CA GLU A 183 -2.29 9.26 2.18
C GLU A 183 -3.18 8.24 1.48
N THR A 184 -4.51 8.42 1.49
CA THR A 184 -5.41 7.60 0.67
C THR A 184 -5.35 7.95 -0.81
N GLU A 185 -5.14 9.22 -1.20
CA GLU A 185 -4.88 9.59 -2.61
C GLU A 185 -3.66 8.81 -3.15
N ILE A 186 -2.57 8.73 -2.38
CA ILE A 186 -1.38 7.94 -2.71
C ILE A 186 -1.71 6.44 -2.82
N LEU A 187 -2.43 5.91 -1.83
CA LEU A 187 -2.77 4.49 -1.76
C LEU A 187 -3.66 4.07 -2.94
N PHE A 188 -4.67 4.86 -3.30
CA PHE A 188 -5.57 4.56 -4.42
C PHE A 188 -4.86 4.69 -5.77
N ARG A 189 -3.94 5.64 -5.94
CA ARG A 189 -3.12 5.71 -7.16
C ARG A 189 -2.28 4.45 -7.38
N ARG A 190 -1.79 3.86 -6.30
CA ARG A 190 -1.00 2.64 -6.32
C ARG A 190 -1.85 1.39 -6.56
N GLU A 191 -2.87 1.18 -5.73
CA GLU A 191 -3.60 -0.09 -5.67
C GLU A 191 -4.69 -0.18 -6.75
N LEU A 192 -5.29 0.94 -7.13
CA LEU A 192 -6.30 1.01 -8.20
C LEU A 192 -5.72 1.63 -9.47
N ILE A 193 -4.47 1.29 -9.83
CA ILE A 193 -3.87 1.77 -11.08
C ILE A 193 -4.52 1.14 -12.31
N ALA A 194 -5.02 -0.08 -12.18
CA ALA A 194 -5.76 -0.83 -13.19
C ALA A 194 -6.86 -1.66 -12.48
N PRO A 195 -7.88 -2.15 -13.21
CA PRO A 195 -8.90 -3.03 -12.64
C PRO A 195 -8.30 -4.29 -12.01
N GLY A 196 -8.91 -4.78 -10.93
CA GLY A 196 -8.48 -6.02 -10.25
C GLY A 196 -8.80 -6.04 -8.77
N TYR A 197 -8.99 -4.87 -8.15
CA TYR A 197 -9.32 -4.76 -6.75
C TYR A 197 -10.50 -3.82 -6.47
N LEU A 198 -11.23 -4.13 -5.40
CA LEU A 198 -12.24 -3.27 -4.79
C LEU A 198 -11.72 -2.74 -3.46
N ALA A 199 -11.84 -1.43 -3.27
CA ALA A 199 -11.54 -0.78 -1.99
C ALA A 199 -12.71 -0.97 -1.01
N VAL A 200 -12.49 -1.68 0.08
CA VAL A 200 -13.54 -2.04 1.04
C VAL A 200 -13.07 -1.89 2.49
N PHE A 201 -14.01 -1.60 3.38
CA PHE A 201 -13.78 -1.65 4.82
C PHE A 201 -14.12 -3.04 5.36
N VAL A 202 -13.16 -3.70 6.00
CA VAL A 202 -13.32 -5.05 6.55
C VAL A 202 -13.03 -5.06 8.06
N PRO A 203 -13.66 -5.96 8.83
CA PRO A 203 -13.24 -6.21 10.20
C PRO A 203 -11.84 -6.82 10.20
N ILE A 204 -10.99 -6.35 11.10
CA ILE A 204 -9.70 -6.94 11.45
C ILE A 204 -9.60 -7.10 12.96
N GLU A 205 -8.74 -7.98 13.42
CA GLU A 205 -8.45 -8.20 14.83
C GLU A 205 -7.03 -7.70 15.12
N ILE A 206 -6.91 -6.85 16.14
CA ILE A 206 -5.64 -6.33 16.66
C ILE A 206 -5.65 -6.57 18.16
N ASP A 207 -4.68 -7.32 18.69
CA ASP A 207 -4.57 -7.71 20.11
C ASP A 207 -5.89 -8.22 20.71
N GLY A 208 -6.59 -9.08 19.95
CA GLY A 208 -7.87 -9.67 20.36
C GLY A 208 -9.07 -8.72 20.34
N THR A 209 -8.89 -7.49 19.83
CA THR A 209 -9.96 -6.49 19.69
C THR A 209 -10.29 -6.29 18.23
N SER A 210 -11.58 -6.31 17.90
CA SER A 210 -12.04 -6.01 16.53
C SER A 210 -11.90 -4.52 16.23
N GLN A 211 -11.34 -4.22 15.06
CA GLN A 211 -11.22 -2.89 14.45
C GLN A 211 -11.73 -2.98 13.01
N VAL A 212 -11.90 -1.83 12.36
CA VAL A 212 -12.28 -1.75 10.95
C VAL A 212 -11.14 -1.11 10.17
N ALA A 213 -10.76 -1.71 9.04
CA ALA A 213 -9.68 -1.23 8.21
C ALA A 213 -10.08 -1.21 6.73
N LEU A 214 -9.59 -0.20 6.01
CA LEU A 214 -9.61 -0.17 4.55
C LEU A 214 -8.63 -1.22 4.02
N THR A 215 -9.05 -1.99 3.02
CA THR A 215 -8.19 -2.91 2.28
C THR A 215 -8.65 -3.03 0.83
N PHE A 216 -7.92 -3.80 0.03
CA PHE A 216 -8.16 -4.01 -1.40
C PHE A 216 -8.38 -5.49 -1.66
N VAL A 217 -9.65 -5.88 -1.83
CA VAL A 217 -10.05 -7.27 -2.10
C VAL A 217 -10.15 -7.53 -3.58
N ALA A 218 -10.04 -8.80 -3.98
CA ALA A 218 -10.17 -9.24 -5.36
C ALA A 218 -11.52 -8.82 -5.97
N ASP A 219 -11.50 -8.22 -7.16
CA ASP A 219 -12.70 -7.90 -7.93
C ASP A 219 -13.07 -9.07 -8.85
N HIS A 220 -14.07 -9.87 -8.46
CA HIS A 220 -14.47 -11.06 -9.23
C HIS A 220 -15.20 -10.74 -10.54
N GLU A 221 -15.56 -9.49 -10.79
CA GLU A 221 -16.08 -9.05 -12.10
C GLU A 221 -14.95 -8.94 -13.14
N GLN A 222 -13.69 -8.97 -12.71
CA GLN A 222 -12.54 -8.88 -13.59
C GLN A 222 -12.09 -10.26 -14.09
N PRO A 223 -11.97 -10.48 -15.42
CA PRO A 223 -11.63 -11.79 -15.98
C PRO A 223 -10.28 -12.37 -15.52
N HIS A 224 -9.33 -11.50 -15.17
CA HIS A 224 -8.01 -11.88 -14.69
C HIS A 224 -7.98 -12.26 -13.19
N ILE A 225 -9.07 -12.04 -12.45
CA ILE A 225 -9.26 -12.58 -11.11
C ILE A 225 -9.94 -13.95 -11.23
N ARG A 226 -9.14 -15.01 -11.35
CA ARG A 226 -9.61 -16.37 -11.63
C ARG A 226 -9.82 -17.17 -10.35
N GLN A 227 -11.01 -17.06 -9.76
CA GLN A 227 -11.37 -17.80 -8.54
C GLN A 227 -11.31 -19.33 -8.71
N ASP A 228 -11.57 -19.80 -9.94
CA ASP A 228 -11.62 -21.21 -10.34
C ASP A 228 -10.27 -21.75 -10.85
N ILE A 229 -9.20 -20.94 -10.79
CA ILE A 229 -7.88 -21.36 -11.23
C ILE A 229 -7.45 -22.65 -10.52
N THR A 230 -7.09 -23.66 -11.30
CA THR A 230 -6.66 -24.94 -10.75
C THR A 230 -5.27 -24.83 -10.12
N ARG A 231 -4.96 -25.65 -9.11
CA ARG A 231 -3.60 -25.70 -8.54
C ARG A 231 -2.52 -25.98 -9.60
N LEU A 232 -2.83 -26.81 -10.61
CA LEU A 232 -1.92 -27.06 -11.73
C LEU A 232 -1.63 -25.81 -12.56
N GLU A 233 -2.64 -24.99 -12.83
CA GLU A 233 -2.46 -23.71 -13.50
C GLU A 233 -1.70 -22.72 -12.63
N GLN A 234 -2.01 -22.63 -11.33
CA GLN A 234 -1.26 -21.79 -10.39
C GLN A 234 0.24 -22.13 -10.43
N ILE A 235 0.58 -23.42 -10.31
CA ILE A 235 1.97 -23.90 -10.37
C ILE A 235 2.61 -23.52 -11.70
N ARG A 236 1.95 -23.79 -12.83
CA ARG A 236 2.49 -23.49 -14.17
C ARG A 236 2.71 -21.99 -14.37
N PHE A 237 1.73 -21.15 -14.02
CA PHE A 237 1.82 -19.70 -14.21
C PHE A 237 2.86 -19.08 -13.29
N ALA A 238 2.92 -19.52 -12.02
CA ALA A 238 3.98 -19.11 -11.10
C ALA A 238 5.37 -19.50 -11.62
N ALA A 239 5.52 -20.70 -12.19
CA ALA A 239 6.82 -21.19 -12.67
C ALA A 239 7.27 -20.60 -14.01
N THR A 240 6.34 -20.21 -14.88
CA THR A 240 6.66 -19.86 -16.29
C THR A 240 6.35 -18.41 -16.67
N GLY A 241 5.53 -17.71 -15.89
CA GLY A 241 5.16 -16.33 -16.13
C GLY A 241 6.38 -15.41 -16.13
N THR A 242 6.53 -14.60 -17.17
CA THR A 242 7.61 -13.63 -17.31
C THR A 242 7.08 -12.36 -17.95
N GLY A 243 7.39 -11.20 -17.36
CA GLY A 243 7.03 -9.89 -17.91
C GLY A 243 8.07 -8.82 -17.58
N ILE A 244 7.72 -7.57 -17.87
CA ILE A 244 8.59 -6.38 -17.68
C ILE A 244 9.02 -6.17 -16.22
N LEU A 245 8.19 -6.60 -15.25
CA LEU A 245 8.43 -6.47 -13.80
C LEU A 245 9.20 -7.69 -13.23
N GLY A 246 9.73 -8.54 -14.10
CA GLY A 246 10.39 -9.79 -13.76
C GLY A 246 9.46 -11.00 -13.88
N THR A 247 9.89 -12.12 -13.33
CA THR A 247 9.14 -13.38 -13.38
C THR A 247 8.07 -13.45 -12.30
N SER A 248 7.06 -14.28 -12.54
CA SER A 248 6.08 -14.65 -11.53
C SER A 248 6.71 -15.46 -10.39
N LEU A 249 7.77 -16.23 -10.68
CA LEU A 249 8.48 -17.03 -9.69
C LEU A 249 9.23 -16.13 -8.70
N GLU A 250 9.98 -15.14 -9.19
CA GLU A 250 10.69 -14.16 -8.35
C GLU A 250 9.71 -13.39 -7.45
N TYR A 251 8.51 -13.06 -7.96
CA TYR A 251 7.46 -12.45 -7.15
C TYR A 251 7.00 -13.35 -6.00
N LEU A 252 6.70 -14.61 -6.29
CA LEU A 252 6.26 -15.58 -5.30
C LEU A 252 7.36 -15.85 -4.26
N GLU A 253 8.61 -15.99 -4.70
CA GLU A 253 9.78 -16.13 -3.83
C GLU A 253 9.94 -14.94 -2.89
N SER A 254 9.94 -13.72 -3.44
CA SER A 254 10.02 -12.50 -2.64
C SER A 254 8.88 -12.40 -1.65
N THR A 255 7.66 -12.77 -2.05
CA THR A 255 6.49 -12.75 -1.19
C THR A 255 6.65 -13.71 -0.02
N VAL A 256 7.05 -14.96 -0.26
CA VAL A 256 7.26 -15.96 0.81
C VAL A 256 8.38 -15.54 1.76
N VAL A 257 9.49 -15.00 1.23
CA VAL A 257 10.60 -14.49 2.05
C VAL A 257 10.14 -13.35 2.93
N GLN A 258 9.48 -12.34 2.37
CA GLN A 258 9.05 -11.16 3.13
C GLN A 258 7.99 -11.50 4.18
N LEU A 259 7.07 -12.42 3.87
CA LEU A 259 6.13 -12.95 4.86
C LEU A 259 6.88 -13.59 6.04
N SER A 260 7.88 -14.42 5.74
CA SER A 260 8.69 -15.05 6.79
C SER A 260 9.48 -14.02 7.61
N GLU A 261 10.04 -12.98 6.99
CA GLU A 261 10.82 -11.94 7.68
C GLU A 261 9.96 -11.13 8.66
N ILE A 262 8.72 -10.82 8.27
CA ILE A 262 7.77 -10.16 9.18
C ILE A 262 7.11 -11.14 10.16
N GLY A 263 7.42 -12.43 10.10
CA GLY A 263 6.96 -13.46 11.03
C GLY A 263 5.57 -14.05 10.71
N ILE A 264 5.13 -13.98 9.47
CA ILE A 264 3.89 -14.61 8.98
C ILE A 264 4.26 -15.90 8.25
N ILE A 265 3.64 -17.01 8.65
CA ILE A 265 3.77 -18.30 7.97
C ILE A 265 2.54 -18.48 7.07
N ASP A 266 2.78 -18.62 5.76
CA ASP A 266 1.74 -18.91 4.79
C ASP A 266 2.02 -20.26 4.11
N PRO A 267 1.39 -21.35 4.60
CA PRO A 267 1.60 -22.68 4.04
C PRO A 267 1.19 -22.77 2.57
N ASP A 268 0.10 -22.12 2.15
CA ASP A 268 -0.38 -22.19 0.78
C ASP A 268 0.62 -21.55 -0.20
N ALA A 269 1.13 -20.37 0.14
CA ALA A 269 2.18 -19.69 -0.62
C ALA A 269 3.47 -20.51 -0.67
N SER A 270 3.86 -21.10 0.46
CA SER A 270 5.10 -21.90 0.58
C SER A 270 5.02 -23.20 -0.22
N GLU A 271 3.89 -23.89 -0.17
CA GLU A 271 3.62 -25.10 -0.95
C GLU A 271 3.56 -24.79 -2.46
N LEU A 272 2.89 -23.71 -2.84
CA LEU A 272 2.85 -23.24 -4.22
C LEU A 272 4.27 -22.93 -4.73
N LEU A 273 5.10 -22.26 -3.91
CA LEU A 273 6.48 -21.96 -4.28
C LEU A 273 7.31 -23.24 -4.48
N ALA A 274 7.21 -24.19 -3.55
CA ALA A 274 7.91 -25.46 -3.65
C ALA A 274 7.50 -26.23 -4.91
N ALA A 275 6.20 -26.25 -5.23
CA ALA A 275 5.71 -26.89 -6.44
C ALA A 275 6.14 -26.15 -7.72
N ALA A 276 6.13 -24.81 -7.73
CA ALA A 276 6.58 -24.01 -8.88
C ALA A 276 8.07 -24.19 -9.18
N ARG A 277 8.93 -24.25 -8.16
CA ARG A 277 10.37 -24.53 -8.32
C ARG A 277 10.66 -25.90 -8.92
N ASN A 278 9.81 -26.88 -8.62
CA ASN A 278 9.93 -28.25 -9.14
C ASN A 278 9.15 -28.46 -10.44
N TYR A 279 8.54 -27.41 -11.00
CA TYR A 279 7.76 -27.53 -12.22
C TYR A 279 8.67 -27.88 -13.40
N SER A 280 8.52 -29.11 -13.89
CA SER A 280 9.06 -29.52 -15.18
C SER A 280 7.96 -29.41 -16.22
N SER A 281 8.23 -28.66 -17.30
CA SER A 281 7.28 -28.60 -18.42
C SER A 281 6.99 -30.03 -18.90
N PRO A 282 5.71 -30.43 -19.07
CA PRO A 282 5.42 -31.73 -19.66
C PRO A 282 6.12 -31.77 -21.02
N GLN A 283 7.03 -32.74 -21.21
CA GLN A 283 7.66 -32.96 -22.51
C GLN A 283 6.54 -33.04 -23.54
N LYS A 284 6.62 -32.23 -24.61
CA LYS A 284 5.73 -32.37 -25.77
C LYS A 284 5.74 -33.85 -26.13
N ALA A 285 4.61 -34.53 -25.96
CA ALA A 285 4.40 -35.82 -26.58
C ALA A 285 4.56 -35.57 -28.08
N ILE A 286 5.68 -36.02 -28.64
CA ILE A 286 5.89 -36.03 -30.08
C ILE A 286 4.90 -37.09 -30.60
N PRO A 287 3.96 -36.72 -31.49
CA PRO A 287 3.00 -37.65 -32.05
C PRO A 287 3.67 -38.77 -32.85
#